data_AF-A0A3M0NRP2-F1
#
_entry.id   AF-A0A3M0NRP2-F1
#
_cell.length_a   1.000
_cell.length_b   1.000
_cell.length_c   1.000
_cell.angle_alpha   90.00
_cell.angle_beta   90.00
_cell.angle_gamma   90.00
#
_symmetry.space_group_name_H-M   'P 1'
#
loop_
_entity.id
_entity.type
_entity.pdbx_description
1 polymer ?
#
loop_
_entity_poly.entity_id
_entity_poly.type
_entity_poly.pdbx_seq_one_letter_code
_entity_poly.pdbx_strand_id
1 'polypeptide(L)'
;MKSNKILTVLAAAAIGVSTATSLGAMQAQTSHAAAKQAKTVKPSKQAKAVKVAFGKSYTFPKEWAGKWYSNDLLRMEPLDFHKTGLGSPRSGEYAKAVTSAKLKGTNKYPWQMSADWQAKNAKELNKYVRVSKKKVNGIDWIIVTPVGKKSIDNGFAFAARTEKLNGKKETVIFEANPHVGAATQQYFRTKELADKYGKHQFKNMEYSKWVLLRSKNK
;
A
#
# COMPACT_ATOMS: atom_id res chain seq x y z
N MET A 1 10.64 59.04 -38.28
CA MET A 1 9.77 58.04 -38.94
C MET A 1 9.02 57.25 -37.87
N LYS A 2 7.76 56.93 -38.15
CA LYS A 2 6.65 56.47 -37.28
C LYS A 2 6.95 55.11 -36.60
N SER A 3 6.82 55.00 -35.27
CA SER A 3 5.78 54.26 -34.48
C SER A 3 5.53 52.80 -34.93
N ASN A 4 5.54 51.80 -34.03
CA ASN A 4 4.42 51.51 -33.13
C ASN A 4 4.82 50.75 -31.85
N LYS A 5 4.28 51.23 -30.74
CA LYS A 5 4.14 50.55 -29.44
C LYS A 5 2.83 49.76 -29.46
N ILE A 6 2.76 48.62 -28.78
CA ILE A 6 1.48 48.04 -28.33
C ILE A 6 1.55 47.84 -26.81
N LEU A 7 0.54 48.43 -26.16
CA LEU A 7 0.29 48.52 -24.73
C LEU A 7 -0.45 47.28 -24.19
N THR A 8 -0.13 46.97 -22.94
CA THR A 8 -0.90 46.28 -21.90
C THR A 8 -2.40 46.64 -21.89
N VAL A 9 -3.28 45.75 -21.40
CA VAL A 9 -4.32 46.06 -20.38
C VAL A 9 -4.88 44.75 -19.76
N LEU A 10 -4.90 44.70 -18.42
CA LEU A 10 -5.69 43.84 -17.54
C LEU A 10 -7.16 44.31 -17.52
N ALA A 11 -8.14 43.42 -17.33
CA ALA A 11 -9.39 43.80 -16.68
C ALA A 11 -10.07 42.64 -15.95
N ALA A 12 -10.30 42.85 -14.65
CA ALA A 12 -11.23 42.14 -13.78
C ALA A 12 -12.37 43.11 -13.40
N ALA A 13 -13.61 42.63 -13.31
CA ALA A 13 -14.72 43.19 -12.53
C ALA A 13 -15.92 42.22 -12.66
N ALA A 14 -16.45 41.59 -11.61
CA ALA A 14 -17.21 42.12 -10.46
C ALA A 14 -18.70 42.41 -10.75
N ILE A 15 -19.54 41.54 -10.19
CA ILE A 15 -20.87 41.69 -9.55
C ILE A 15 -21.73 42.91 -9.95
N GLY A 16 -22.94 42.62 -10.44
CA GLY A 16 -24.08 43.53 -10.41
C GLY A 16 -25.31 42.84 -9.80
N VAL A 17 -25.75 43.33 -8.64
CA VAL A 17 -27.05 43.04 -8.02
C VAL A 17 -28.03 44.11 -8.51
N SER A 18 -29.22 43.72 -8.96
CA SER A 18 -30.35 44.63 -9.12
C SER A 18 -31.65 43.92 -8.73
N THR A 19 -32.22 44.38 -7.62
CA THR A 19 -33.57 44.08 -7.12
C THR A 19 -34.62 45.05 -7.68
N ALA A 20 -35.90 44.66 -7.57
CA ALA A 20 -37.16 45.42 -7.65
C ALA A 20 -37.99 45.16 -8.95
N THR A 21 -38.99 44.26 -8.91
CA THR A 21 -40.46 44.49 -8.69
C THR A 21 -41.12 45.32 -9.80
N SER A 22 -42.28 45.00 -10.39
CA SER A 22 -43.33 43.98 -10.15
C SER A 22 -44.33 43.98 -11.33
N LEU A 23 -45.25 42.99 -11.30
CA LEU A 23 -46.61 42.96 -11.88
C LEU A 23 -46.81 42.63 -13.37
N GLY A 24 -47.38 41.44 -13.59
CA GLY A 24 -48.64 41.30 -14.35
C GLY A 24 -48.55 40.81 -15.79
N ALA A 25 -48.69 39.49 -15.99
CA ALA A 25 -49.59 38.90 -17.00
C ALA A 25 -49.39 37.38 -17.03
N MET A 26 -50.39 36.68 -16.51
CA MET A 26 -50.55 35.23 -16.64
C MET A 26 -51.21 34.97 -18.00
N GLN A 27 -50.50 34.34 -18.94
CA GLN A 27 -51.15 33.74 -20.09
C GLN A 27 -50.44 32.45 -20.50
N ALA A 28 -51.23 31.39 -20.52
CA ALA A 28 -50.83 30.01 -20.70
C ALA A 28 -50.15 29.80 -22.07
N GLN A 29 -49.00 29.13 -22.06
CA GLN A 29 -48.44 28.49 -23.25
C GLN A 29 -48.43 26.98 -23.04
N THR A 30 -49.35 26.35 -23.75
CA THR A 30 -49.36 24.93 -24.08
C THR A 30 -48.03 24.53 -24.71
N SER A 31 -47.24 23.72 -24.02
CA SER A 31 -46.04 23.11 -24.59
C SER A 31 -46.41 21.79 -25.26
N HIS A 32 -46.24 21.74 -26.58
CA HIS A 32 -46.32 20.51 -27.35
C HIS A 32 -45.25 19.52 -26.90
N ALA A 33 -45.72 18.30 -26.68
CA ALA A 33 -44.95 17.13 -26.31
C ALA A 33 -43.91 16.75 -27.39
N ALA A 34 -42.65 16.66 -26.98
CA ALA A 34 -41.65 15.83 -27.65
C ALA A 34 -41.43 14.59 -26.77
N ALA A 35 -42.05 13.47 -27.15
CA ALA A 35 -41.88 12.18 -26.49
C ALA A 35 -40.43 11.69 -26.68
N LYS A 36 -39.56 11.96 -25.70
CA LYS A 36 -38.31 11.21 -25.55
C LYS A 36 -38.67 9.79 -25.16
N GLN A 37 -38.46 8.86 -26.08
CA GLN A 37 -38.54 7.42 -25.82
C GLN A 37 -37.72 7.09 -24.57
N ALA A 38 -38.41 6.74 -23.49
CA ALA A 38 -37.82 6.20 -22.30
C ALA A 38 -37.16 4.87 -22.66
N LYS A 39 -35.83 4.84 -22.77
CA LYS A 39 -35.08 3.58 -22.73
C LYS A 39 -35.40 2.95 -21.38
N THR A 40 -36.18 1.87 -21.41
CA THR A 40 -36.40 0.99 -20.26
C THR A 40 -35.04 0.45 -19.82
N VAL A 41 -34.45 1.08 -18.80
CA VAL A 41 -33.25 0.57 -18.14
C VAL A 41 -33.69 -0.71 -17.43
N LYS A 42 -33.32 -1.86 -18.00
CA LYS A 42 -33.48 -3.14 -17.30
C LYS A 42 -32.86 -2.97 -15.90
N PRO A 43 -33.56 -3.37 -14.81
CA PRO A 43 -32.99 -3.27 -13.48
C PRO A 43 -31.67 -4.03 -13.50
N SER A 44 -30.56 -3.31 -13.28
CA SER A 44 -29.25 -3.95 -13.17
C SER A 44 -29.40 -4.98 -12.07
N LYS A 45 -29.18 -6.27 -12.39
CA LYS A 45 -29.06 -7.34 -11.39
C LYS A 45 -28.23 -6.73 -10.25
N GLN A 46 -28.85 -6.52 -9.08
CA GLN A 46 -28.16 -5.96 -7.93
C GLN A 46 -26.85 -6.72 -7.81
N ALA A 47 -25.74 -6.04 -8.11
CA ALA A 47 -24.44 -6.67 -8.10
C ALA A 47 -24.26 -7.17 -6.68
N LYS A 48 -24.34 -8.51 -6.49
CA LYS A 48 -24.15 -9.14 -5.18
C LYS A 48 -22.92 -8.49 -4.57
N ALA A 49 -23.07 -7.94 -3.36
CA ALA A 49 -21.99 -7.26 -2.69
C ALA A 49 -20.74 -8.16 -2.72
N VAL A 50 -19.69 -7.71 -3.42
CA VAL A 50 -18.43 -8.46 -3.51
C VAL A 50 -17.78 -8.37 -2.13
N LYS A 51 -17.95 -9.41 -1.32
CA LYS A 51 -17.31 -9.50 -0.01
C LYS A 51 -15.81 -9.70 -0.23
N VAL A 52 -15.00 -8.84 0.39
CA VAL A 52 -13.54 -9.01 0.44
C VAL A 52 -13.26 -10.26 1.26
N ALA A 53 -13.04 -11.37 0.57
CA ALA A 53 -12.75 -12.66 1.17
C ALA A 53 -11.63 -13.33 0.36
N PHE A 54 -10.54 -13.66 1.04
CA PHE A 54 -9.40 -14.33 0.45
C PHE A 54 -9.48 -15.83 0.75
N GLY A 55 -9.29 -16.66 -0.28
CA GLY A 55 -9.58 -18.10 -0.20
C GLY A 55 -8.63 -18.92 0.66
N LYS A 56 -7.39 -18.46 0.90
CA LYS A 56 -6.40 -19.21 1.69
C LYS A 56 -5.46 -18.27 2.47
N SER A 57 -5.45 -18.42 3.79
CA SER A 57 -4.44 -17.80 4.66
C SER A 57 -3.05 -18.34 4.35
N TYR A 58 -2.04 -17.48 4.46
CA TYR A 58 -0.64 -17.89 4.43
C TYR A 58 -0.18 -18.20 5.85
N THR A 59 0.65 -19.23 6.02
CA THR A 59 1.27 -19.55 7.31
C THR A 59 2.75 -19.23 7.27
N PHE A 60 3.21 -18.34 8.16
CA PHE A 60 4.63 -18.04 8.32
C PHE A 60 5.38 -19.21 8.95
N PRO A 61 6.70 -19.34 8.70
CA PRO A 61 7.53 -20.32 9.39
C PRO A 61 7.43 -20.15 10.92
N LYS A 62 7.37 -21.26 11.65
CA LYS A 62 7.11 -21.25 13.10
C LYS A 62 8.24 -20.56 13.87
N GLU A 63 9.46 -20.73 13.39
CA GLU A 63 10.69 -20.14 13.92
C GLU A 63 10.72 -18.61 13.83
N TRP A 64 9.85 -18.01 13.00
CA TRP A 64 9.71 -16.55 12.93
C TRP A 64 8.74 -16.02 13.97
N ALA A 65 7.92 -16.85 14.62
CA ALA A 65 6.86 -16.38 15.49
C ALA A 65 7.36 -15.45 16.61
N GLY A 66 6.60 -14.40 16.89
CA GLY A 66 6.85 -13.42 17.94
C GLY A 66 7.57 -12.16 17.44
N LYS A 67 8.00 -11.35 18.41
CA LYS A 67 8.58 -10.02 18.21
C LYS A 67 10.05 -10.07 17.79
N TRP A 68 10.40 -9.13 16.90
CA TRP A 68 11.74 -8.91 16.37
C TRP A 68 12.07 -7.42 16.38
N TYR A 69 13.23 -7.09 16.95
CA TYR A 69 13.64 -5.72 17.25
C TYR A 69 14.70 -5.23 16.27
N SER A 70 14.65 -3.94 15.95
CA SER A 70 15.59 -3.24 15.08
C SER A 70 15.98 -1.92 15.72
N ASN A 71 17.22 -1.48 15.54
CA ASN A 71 17.71 -0.16 15.98
C ASN A 71 17.55 0.91 14.87
N ASP A 72 16.46 0.85 14.12
CA ASP A 72 16.12 1.88 13.11
C ASP A 72 14.99 2.73 13.67
N LEU A 73 15.25 4.03 13.84
CA LEU A 73 14.29 4.98 14.41
C LEU A 73 13.01 5.11 13.57
N LEU A 74 13.04 4.67 12.30
CA LEU A 74 11.87 4.60 11.43
C LEU A 74 10.97 3.37 11.69
N ARG A 75 11.38 2.49 12.61
CA ARG A 75 10.68 1.25 13.00
C ARG A 75 10.36 1.30 14.49
N MET A 76 9.35 2.11 14.82
CA MET A 76 8.95 2.41 16.19
C MET A 76 8.40 1.18 16.93
N GLU A 77 7.85 0.22 16.19
CA GLU A 77 7.31 -1.02 16.74
C GLU A 77 8.17 -2.22 16.34
N PRO A 78 8.27 -3.26 17.19
CA PRO A 78 8.85 -4.53 16.79
C PRO A 78 8.09 -5.13 15.60
N LEU A 79 8.82 -5.77 14.69
CA LEU A 79 8.20 -6.64 13.69
C LEU A 79 7.68 -7.88 14.41
N ASP A 80 6.37 -8.10 14.40
CA ASP A 80 5.74 -9.24 15.10
C ASP A 80 5.16 -10.23 14.08
N PHE A 81 5.77 -11.40 13.96
CA PHE A 81 5.22 -12.44 13.10
C PHE A 81 4.24 -13.31 13.88
N HIS A 82 3.02 -13.37 13.37
CA HIS A 82 2.01 -14.32 13.84
C HIS A 82 1.90 -15.48 12.86
N LYS A 83 1.26 -16.57 13.28
CA LYS A 83 1.03 -17.74 12.42
C LYS A 83 0.43 -17.36 11.06
N THR A 84 -0.52 -16.42 11.02
CA THR A 84 -1.29 -16.08 9.81
C THR A 84 -1.26 -14.59 9.47
N GLY A 85 -0.23 -13.87 9.91
CA GLY A 85 -0.16 -12.43 9.71
C GLY A 85 1.09 -11.85 10.33
N LEU A 86 1.19 -10.53 10.27
CA LEU A 86 2.29 -9.79 10.87
C LEU A 86 1.84 -8.42 11.35
N GLY A 87 2.44 -7.96 12.45
CA GLY A 87 2.39 -6.58 12.90
C GLY A 87 3.39 -5.72 12.12
N SER A 88 2.92 -4.61 11.57
CA SER A 88 3.76 -3.63 10.88
C SER A 88 4.75 -3.00 11.86
N PRO A 89 6.07 -3.03 11.60
CA PRO A 89 7.04 -2.35 12.47
C PRO A 89 6.98 -0.81 12.38
N ARG A 90 6.11 -0.25 11.53
CA ARG A 90 5.89 1.21 11.45
C ARG A 90 4.69 1.70 12.27
N SER A 91 3.64 0.89 12.38
CA SER A 91 2.36 1.29 12.96
C SER A 91 1.85 0.35 14.05
N GLY A 92 2.48 -0.82 14.23
CA GLY A 92 1.98 -1.91 15.07
C GLY A 92 0.73 -2.60 14.51
N GLU A 93 0.13 -2.06 13.44
CA GLU A 93 -1.11 -2.60 12.89
C GLU A 93 -0.91 -4.02 12.37
N TYR A 94 -1.84 -4.90 12.77
CA TYR A 94 -1.85 -6.28 12.35
C TYR A 94 -2.48 -6.46 10.97
N ALA A 95 -1.74 -7.09 10.07
CA ALA A 95 -2.24 -7.50 8.76
C ALA A 95 -2.28 -9.03 8.65
N LYS A 96 -3.43 -9.57 8.22
CA LYS A 96 -3.61 -10.97 7.89
C LYS A 96 -2.86 -11.31 6.61
N ALA A 97 -2.03 -12.34 6.66
CA ALA A 97 -1.30 -12.84 5.51
C ALA A 97 -2.13 -13.88 4.77
N VAL A 98 -2.27 -13.69 3.45
CA VAL A 98 -3.01 -14.57 2.56
C VAL A 98 -2.16 -14.96 1.37
N THR A 99 -2.43 -16.10 0.76
CA THR A 99 -1.90 -16.37 -0.59
C THR A 99 -2.68 -15.55 -1.61
N SER A 100 -2.06 -15.24 -2.76
CA SER A 100 -2.74 -14.50 -3.83
C SER A 100 -3.98 -15.26 -4.31
N ALA A 101 -5.17 -14.68 -4.14
CA ALA A 101 -6.45 -15.29 -4.52
C ALA A 101 -7.42 -14.26 -5.10
N LYS A 102 -8.32 -14.73 -5.96
CA LYS A 102 -9.41 -13.93 -6.53
C LYS A 102 -10.47 -13.63 -5.47
N LEU A 103 -11.17 -12.51 -5.61
CA LEU A 103 -12.27 -12.13 -4.72
C LEU A 103 -13.46 -13.08 -4.93
N LYS A 104 -14.05 -13.54 -3.83
CA LYS A 104 -15.22 -14.43 -3.85
C LYS A 104 -16.35 -13.83 -4.71
N GLY A 105 -16.90 -14.65 -5.61
CA GLY A 105 -17.97 -14.24 -6.52
C GLY A 105 -17.50 -13.44 -7.74
N THR A 106 -16.19 -13.30 -7.95
CA THR A 106 -15.61 -12.67 -9.14
C THR A 106 -14.46 -13.50 -9.70
N ASN A 107 -14.09 -13.26 -10.96
CA ASN A 107 -12.86 -13.81 -11.54
C ASN A 107 -11.65 -12.85 -11.41
N LYS A 108 -11.75 -11.83 -10.54
CA LYS A 108 -10.78 -10.75 -10.43
C LYS A 108 -10.04 -10.79 -9.09
N TYR A 109 -8.77 -10.43 -9.11
CA TYR A 109 -8.00 -10.12 -7.90
C TYR A 109 -8.36 -8.71 -7.39
N PRO A 110 -8.09 -8.37 -6.12
CA PRO A 110 -8.42 -7.04 -5.60
C PRO A 110 -7.74 -5.90 -6.38
N TRP A 111 -6.48 -6.08 -6.79
CA TRP A 111 -5.75 -5.09 -7.61
C TRP A 111 -6.29 -4.95 -9.05
N GLN A 112 -7.20 -5.82 -9.49
CA GLN A 112 -7.87 -5.73 -10.81
C GLN A 112 -9.25 -5.06 -10.71
N MET A 113 -9.69 -4.71 -9.50
CA MET A 113 -10.94 -3.99 -9.28
C MET A 113 -10.77 -2.51 -9.63
N SER A 114 -11.87 -1.84 -9.98
CA SER A 114 -11.86 -0.40 -10.30
C SER A 114 -11.38 0.45 -9.11
N ALA A 115 -10.89 1.65 -9.40
CA ALA A 115 -10.45 2.59 -8.39
C ALA A 115 -11.54 2.89 -7.35
N ASP A 116 -12.78 3.14 -7.80
CA ASP A 116 -13.93 3.38 -6.90
C ASP A 116 -14.20 2.21 -5.97
N TRP A 117 -14.08 0.97 -6.48
CA TRP A 117 -14.27 -0.21 -5.64
C TRP A 117 -13.15 -0.32 -4.60
N GLN A 118 -11.90 -0.10 -5.00
CA GLN A 118 -10.77 -0.14 -4.07
C GLN A 118 -10.88 0.94 -3.00
N ALA A 119 -11.29 2.16 -3.35
CA ALA A 119 -11.53 3.25 -2.42
C ALA A 119 -12.62 2.90 -1.40
N LYS A 120 -13.77 2.39 -1.87
CA LYS A 120 -14.88 1.94 -1.02
C LYS A 120 -14.49 0.79 -0.08
N ASN A 121 -13.51 -0.03 -0.45
CA ASN A 121 -13.07 -1.20 0.32
C ASN A 121 -11.70 -1.01 1.01
N ALA A 122 -11.12 0.20 0.99
CA ALA A 122 -9.75 0.44 1.43
C ALA A 122 -9.48 -0.04 2.87
N LYS A 123 -10.41 0.25 3.78
CA LYS A 123 -10.32 -0.17 5.20
C LYS A 123 -10.24 -1.68 5.36
N GLU A 124 -10.96 -2.45 4.54
CA GLU A 124 -10.91 -3.90 4.60
C GLU A 124 -9.66 -4.45 3.92
N LEU A 125 -9.27 -3.89 2.76
CA LEU A 125 -8.05 -4.30 2.05
C LEU A 125 -6.79 -4.08 2.90
N ASN A 126 -6.71 -2.99 3.67
CA ASN A 126 -5.57 -2.68 4.53
C ASN A 126 -5.35 -3.70 5.66
N LYS A 127 -6.36 -4.52 5.99
CA LYS A 127 -6.23 -5.61 6.97
C LYS A 127 -5.54 -6.84 6.40
N TYR A 128 -5.23 -6.87 5.11
CA TYR A 128 -4.64 -8.03 4.44
C TYR A 128 -3.41 -7.68 3.63
N VAL A 129 -2.47 -8.61 3.64
CA VAL A 129 -1.32 -8.64 2.75
C VAL A 129 -1.29 -9.97 2.03
N ARG A 130 -0.92 -9.94 0.76
CA ARG A 130 -0.63 -11.16 0.00
C ARG A 130 0.84 -11.53 0.19
N VAL A 131 1.07 -12.82 0.29
CA VAL A 131 2.40 -13.40 0.41
C VAL A 131 2.74 -14.19 -0.84
N SER A 132 3.97 -14.04 -1.29
CA SER A 132 4.60 -14.84 -2.34
C SER A 132 6.02 -15.21 -1.93
N LYS A 133 6.63 -16.16 -2.63
CA LYS A 133 8.02 -16.57 -2.40
C LYS A 133 8.84 -16.31 -3.65
N LYS A 134 10.08 -15.85 -3.50
CA LYS A 134 11.01 -15.61 -4.60
C LYS A 134 12.43 -15.90 -4.15
N LYS A 135 13.22 -16.59 -4.97
CA LYS A 135 14.64 -16.77 -4.75
C LYS A 135 15.41 -15.63 -5.41
N VAL A 136 16.26 -14.94 -4.67
CA VAL A 136 17.13 -13.85 -5.16
C VAL A 136 18.51 -14.02 -4.55
N ASN A 137 19.55 -14.01 -5.38
CA ASN A 137 20.95 -14.22 -4.96
C ASN A 137 21.14 -15.47 -4.08
N GLY A 138 20.44 -16.56 -4.43
CA GLY A 138 20.51 -17.83 -3.69
C GLY A 138 19.68 -17.89 -2.41
N ILE A 139 19.06 -16.80 -1.97
CA ILE A 139 18.26 -16.71 -0.74
C ILE A 139 16.77 -16.76 -1.06
N ASP A 140 16.02 -17.58 -0.33
CA ASP A 140 14.56 -17.65 -0.42
C ASP A 140 13.91 -16.54 0.40
N TRP A 141 13.23 -15.63 -0.28
CA TRP A 141 12.53 -14.50 0.31
C TRP A 141 11.03 -14.73 0.36
N ILE A 142 10.42 -14.40 1.51
CA ILE A 142 8.98 -14.26 1.68
C ILE A 142 8.62 -12.80 1.38
N ILE A 143 7.96 -12.57 0.26
CA ILE A 143 7.53 -11.23 -0.17
C ILE A 143 6.11 -10.97 0.30
N VAL A 144 5.96 -9.94 1.12
CA VAL A 144 4.70 -9.44 1.65
C VAL A 144 4.31 -8.19 0.86
N THR A 145 3.10 -8.15 0.31
CA THR A 145 2.62 -7.02 -0.50
C THR A 145 1.17 -6.70 -0.14
N PRO A 146 0.73 -5.43 -0.14
CA PRO A 146 -0.68 -5.11 0.01
C PRO A 146 -1.56 -5.83 -1.03
N VAL A 147 -2.69 -6.38 -0.60
CA VAL A 147 -3.60 -7.12 -1.50
C VAL A 147 -4.21 -6.25 -2.61
N GLY A 148 -4.27 -4.94 -2.42
CA GLY A 148 -4.73 -3.98 -3.43
C GLY A 148 -3.69 -3.65 -4.51
N LYS A 149 -2.44 -4.12 -4.38
CA LYS A 149 -1.35 -3.77 -5.30
C LYS A 149 -0.89 -4.99 -6.12
N LYS A 150 -0.88 -4.85 -7.45
CA LYS A 150 -0.41 -5.88 -8.40
C LYS A 150 1.11 -6.06 -8.35
N SER A 151 1.84 -4.95 -8.26
CA SER A 151 3.30 -4.95 -8.19
C SER A 151 3.79 -5.19 -6.76
N ILE A 152 5.01 -5.69 -6.63
CA ILE A 152 5.74 -5.86 -5.38
C ILE A 152 6.51 -4.59 -4.97
N ASP A 153 6.43 -3.49 -5.73
CA ASP A 153 7.17 -2.25 -5.45
C ASP A 153 6.91 -1.67 -4.06
N ASN A 154 5.71 -1.89 -3.53
CA ASN A 154 5.30 -1.49 -2.18
C ASN A 154 5.33 -2.65 -1.18
N GLY A 155 6.07 -3.70 -1.53
CA GLY A 155 6.22 -4.90 -0.71
C GLY A 155 7.53 -4.91 0.06
N PHE A 156 7.58 -5.80 1.04
CA PHE A 156 8.77 -6.11 1.83
C PHE A 156 9.15 -7.56 1.58
N ALA A 157 10.44 -7.83 1.40
CA ALA A 157 10.97 -9.18 1.35
C ALA A 157 11.60 -9.53 2.69
N PHE A 158 11.22 -10.67 3.27
CA PHE A 158 11.80 -11.18 4.52
C PHE A 158 12.51 -12.50 4.29
N ALA A 159 13.67 -12.67 4.92
CA ALA A 159 14.40 -13.93 4.99
C ALA A 159 15.01 -14.06 6.39
N ALA A 160 15.10 -15.29 6.91
CA ALA A 160 15.78 -15.56 8.17
C ALA A 160 17.06 -16.36 7.91
N ARG A 161 18.12 -16.03 8.64
CA ARG A 161 19.36 -16.82 8.64
C ARG A 161 19.87 -17.00 10.05
N THR A 162 20.53 -18.12 10.29
CA THR A 162 21.29 -18.36 11.51
C THR A 162 22.71 -17.85 11.30
N GLU A 163 23.11 -16.88 12.11
CA GLU A 163 24.40 -16.21 12.06
C GLU A 163 25.15 -16.41 13.39
N LYS A 164 26.48 -16.32 13.36
CA LYS A 164 27.29 -16.44 14.59
C LYS A 164 27.62 -15.06 15.15
N LEU A 165 27.02 -14.71 16.28
CA LEU A 165 27.24 -13.45 17.00
C LEU A 165 27.91 -13.75 18.34
N ASN A 166 29.12 -13.22 18.56
CA ASN A 166 29.91 -13.46 19.78
C ASN A 166 30.01 -14.95 20.18
N GLY A 167 30.27 -15.82 19.21
CA GLY A 167 30.39 -17.25 19.46
C GLY A 167 29.06 -18.01 19.50
N LYS A 168 27.92 -17.33 19.66
CA LYS A 168 26.58 -17.94 19.74
C LYS A 168 25.88 -17.93 18.40
N LYS A 169 25.06 -18.96 18.14
CA LYS A 169 24.20 -19.01 16.95
C LYS A 169 22.92 -18.24 17.24
N GLU A 170 22.69 -17.18 16.49
CA GLU A 170 21.52 -16.32 16.60
C GLU A 170 20.75 -16.33 15.28
N THR A 171 19.42 -16.35 15.35
CA THR A 171 18.62 -16.14 14.14
C THR A 171 18.44 -14.64 13.91
N VAL A 172 18.63 -14.19 12.68
CA VAL A 172 18.46 -12.81 12.25
C VAL A 172 17.44 -12.80 11.12
N ILE A 173 16.43 -11.93 11.22
CA ILE A 173 15.51 -11.66 10.12
C ILE A 173 16.01 -10.45 9.34
N PHE A 174 16.15 -10.61 8.03
CA PHE A 174 16.49 -9.55 7.11
C PHE A 174 15.22 -9.07 6.41
N GLU A 175 15.05 -7.75 6.31
CA GLU A 175 14.12 -7.12 5.38
C GLU A 175 14.92 -6.55 4.21
N ALA A 176 14.43 -6.76 3.00
CA ALA A 176 15.07 -6.33 1.76
C ALA A 176 14.08 -5.73 0.77
N ASN A 177 14.64 -5.04 -0.24
CA ASN A 177 13.90 -4.70 -1.45
C ASN A 177 13.52 -5.99 -2.20
N PRO A 178 12.24 -6.23 -2.52
CA PRO A 178 11.78 -7.50 -3.09
C PRO A 178 12.21 -7.75 -4.54
N HIS A 179 12.73 -6.74 -5.24
CA HIS A 179 13.27 -6.92 -6.59
C HIS A 179 14.67 -7.48 -6.58
N VAL A 180 15.54 -6.84 -5.79
CA VAL A 180 16.99 -7.07 -5.82
C VAL A 180 17.52 -7.89 -4.65
N GLY A 181 16.73 -8.07 -3.57
CA GLY A 181 17.15 -8.86 -2.41
C GLY A 181 18.25 -8.21 -1.56
N ALA A 182 18.59 -6.95 -1.81
CA ALA A 182 19.52 -6.18 -1.00
C ALA A 182 18.85 -5.77 0.33
N ALA A 183 19.46 -6.18 1.44
CA ALA A 183 18.99 -5.92 2.78
C ALA A 183 18.94 -4.42 3.07
N THR A 184 17.79 -3.99 3.57
CA THR A 184 17.50 -2.63 4.01
C THR A 184 17.40 -2.55 5.53
N GLN A 185 17.06 -3.67 6.18
CA GLN A 185 16.99 -3.76 7.64
C GLN A 185 17.32 -5.17 8.12
N GLN A 186 17.78 -5.26 9.36
CA GLN A 186 17.94 -6.50 10.12
C GLN A 186 17.26 -6.41 11.47
N TYR A 187 16.70 -7.54 11.90
CA TYR A 187 15.94 -7.67 13.13
C TYR A 187 16.46 -8.84 13.98
N PHE A 188 16.40 -8.66 15.30
CA PHE A 188 16.93 -9.57 16.31
C PHE A 188 15.87 -9.93 17.33
N ARG A 189 16.09 -11.02 18.07
CA ARG A 189 15.13 -11.48 19.10
C ARG A 189 15.02 -10.56 20.31
N THR A 190 16.04 -9.76 20.60
CA THR A 190 16.03 -8.83 21.75
C THR A 190 16.50 -7.44 21.34
N LYS A 191 16.16 -6.42 22.15
CA LYS A 191 16.60 -5.04 21.94
C LYS A 191 18.11 -4.92 22.08
N GLU A 192 18.72 -5.60 23.05
CA GLU A 192 20.16 -5.56 23.29
C GLU A 192 20.95 -6.07 22.08
N LEU A 193 20.47 -7.13 21.43
CA LEU A 193 21.06 -7.61 20.17
C LEU A 193 20.88 -6.60 19.04
N ALA A 194 19.70 -5.98 18.94
CA ALA A 194 19.44 -4.95 17.94
C ALA A 194 20.30 -3.69 18.12
N ASP A 195 20.52 -3.27 19.36
CA ASP A 195 21.34 -2.10 19.68
C ASP A 195 22.80 -2.37 19.35
N LYS A 196 23.29 -3.56 19.72
CA LYS A 196 24.69 -3.96 19.50
C LYS A 196 25.01 -4.28 18.05
N TYR A 197 24.13 -5.00 17.35
CA TYR A 197 24.39 -5.54 16.02
C TYR A 197 23.54 -4.91 14.93
N GLY A 198 22.71 -3.90 15.20
CA GLY A 198 21.82 -3.29 14.22
C GLY A 198 22.50 -2.74 12.96
N LYS A 199 23.79 -2.40 13.05
CA LYS A 199 24.62 -1.92 11.93
C LYS A 199 25.66 -2.94 11.43
N HIS A 200 25.69 -4.14 12.01
CA HIS A 200 26.64 -5.18 11.63
C HIS A 200 26.31 -5.72 10.24
N GLN A 201 27.33 -5.87 9.38
CA GLN A 201 27.17 -6.40 8.02
C GLN A 201 27.57 -7.87 7.97
N PHE A 202 26.64 -8.75 7.59
CA PHE A 202 26.91 -10.18 7.45
C PHE A 202 27.52 -10.50 6.07
N LYS A 203 28.58 -11.32 6.03
CA LYS A 203 29.41 -11.57 4.83
C LYS A 203 28.66 -12.13 3.62
N ASN A 204 27.53 -12.81 3.83
CA ASN A 204 26.74 -13.44 2.78
C ASN A 204 25.40 -12.75 2.54
N MET A 205 25.31 -11.45 2.86
CA MET A 205 24.13 -10.63 2.65
C MET A 205 24.52 -9.40 1.85
N GLU A 206 23.82 -9.14 0.75
CA GLU A 206 23.95 -7.88 0.03
C GLU A 206 23.16 -6.80 0.78
N TYR A 207 23.73 -5.60 0.90
CA TYR A 207 23.10 -4.47 1.58
C TYR A 207 22.84 -3.34 0.61
N SER A 208 21.68 -2.69 0.77
CA SER A 208 21.34 -1.52 -0.04
C SER A 208 22.31 -0.36 0.20
N LYS A 209 22.56 0.45 -0.84
CA LYS A 209 23.45 1.62 -0.79
C LYS A 209 23.11 2.56 0.39
N TRP A 210 21.83 2.73 0.71
CA TRP A 210 21.37 3.55 1.83
C TRP A 210 21.84 3.02 3.19
N VAL A 211 21.82 1.71 3.41
CA VAL A 211 22.34 1.09 4.64
C VAL A 211 23.85 1.29 4.73
N LEU A 212 24.56 1.09 3.62
CA LEU A 212 26.02 1.26 3.56
C LEU A 212 26.45 2.70 3.89
N LEU A 213 25.67 3.72 3.49
CA LEU A 213 25.95 5.11 3.81
C LEU A 213 25.73 5.42 5.31
N ARG A 214 24.67 4.89 5.94
CA ARG A 214 24.45 5.06 7.39
C ARG A 214 25.50 4.38 8.26
N SER A 215 26.13 3.30 7.78
CA SER A 215 27.20 2.63 8.52
C SER A 215 28.53 3.37 8.49
N LYS A 216 28.76 4.26 7.51
CA LYS A 216 30.04 4.95 7.29
C LYS A 216 30.19 6.29 8.01
N ASN A 217 29.09 6.90 8.48
CA ASN A 217 29.13 8.17 9.21
C ASN A 217 29.37 7.94 10.72
N LYS A 218 30.57 7.47 11.07
CA LYS A 218 31.14 7.55 12.41
C LYS A 218 32.48 8.24 12.34
#